data_AF-A0A7X9MTB5-F1
#
_entry.id   AF-A0A7X9MTB5-F1
#
_cell.length_a   1.000
_cell.length_b   1.000
_cell.length_c   1.000
_cell.angle_alpha   90.00
_cell.angle_beta   90.00
_cell.angle_gamma   90.00
#
_symmetry.space_group_name_H-M   'P 1'
#
loop_
_entity.id
_entity.type
_entity.pdbx_description
1 polymer ?
#
loop_
_entity_poly.entity_id
_entity_poly.type
_entity_poly.pdbx_seq_one_letter_code
_entity_poly.pdbx_strand_id
1 'polypeptide(L)' 'MAYKIFMKNKYDGSLEEADDEIYHSKEDAEYALDEAINNFMTGAEVLELSGESYDEPNNYEFIIKKI' A
#
# COMPACT_ATOMS: atom_id res chain seq x y z
N MET A 1 8.11 15.51 12.40
CA MET A 1 7.36 14.27 12.74
C MET A 1 7.53 13.35 11.56
N ALA A 2 7.69 12.04 11.77
CA ALA A 2 7.90 11.10 10.69
C ALA A 2 6.63 10.25 10.47
N TYR A 3 6.38 9.85 9.24
CA TYR A 3 5.24 9.06 8.81
C TYR A 3 5.73 7.91 7.93
N LYS A 4 5.10 6.74 8.06
CA LYS A 4 5.35 5.56 7.23
C LYS A 4 4.02 4.99 6.74
N ILE A 5 4.05 4.40 5.55
CA ILE A 5 2.89 3.77 4.93
C ILE A 5 2.93 2.27 5.19
N PHE A 6 1.80 1.73 5.60
CA PHE A 6 1.64 0.30 5.84
C PHE A 6 0.47 -0.24 5.04
N MET A 7 0.61 -1.46 4.56
CA MET A 7 -0.45 -2.25 3.96
C MET A 7 -0.96 -3.24 5.01
N LYS A 8 -2.25 -3.21 5.28
CA LYS A 8 -2.90 -4.10 6.23
C LYS A 8 -3.80 -5.08 5.50
N ASN A 9 -3.57 -6.37 5.65
CA ASN A 9 -4.46 -7.40 5.13
C ASN A 9 -5.74 -7.47 5.98
N LYS A 10 -6.91 -7.45 5.33
CA LYS A 10 -8.22 -7.43 6.00
C LYS A 10 -8.61 -8.78 6.60
N TYR A 11 -8.00 -9.89 6.18
CA TYR A 11 -8.36 -11.23 6.64
C TYR A 11 -7.64 -11.63 7.91
N ASP A 12 -6.32 -11.52 7.94
CA ASP A 12 -5.50 -11.91 9.09
C ASP A 12 -5.07 -10.71 9.95
N GLY A 13 -5.28 -9.48 9.46
CA GLY A 13 -4.85 -8.26 10.14
C GLY A 13 -3.34 -8.04 10.12
N SER A 14 -2.59 -8.82 9.32
CA SER A 14 -1.15 -8.64 9.11
C SER A 14 -0.90 -7.25 8.55
N LEU A 15 0.24 -6.69 8.94
CA LEU A 15 0.56 -5.28 8.74
C LEU A 15 1.99 -5.23 8.23
N GLU A 16 2.12 -4.92 6.96
CA GLU A 16 3.37 -4.92 6.23
C GLU A 16 3.72 -3.49 5.83
N GLU A 17 5.01 -3.21 5.69
CA GLU A 17 5.48 -1.92 5.19
C GLU A 17 5.14 -1.87 3.70
N ALA A 18 4.30 -0.91 3.30
CA ALA A 18 3.96 -0.74 1.88
C ALA A 18 5.12 -0.15 1.09
N ASP A 19 5.98 0.59 1.79
CA ASP A 19 7.15 1.27 1.27
C ASP A 19 8.20 1.43 2.38
N ASP A 20 9.47 1.42 1.98
CA ASP A 20 10.62 1.58 2.88
C ASP A 20 10.86 3.07 3.24
N GLU A 21 10.22 3.99 2.51
CA GLU A 21 10.43 5.43 2.67
C GLU A 21 9.81 6.01 3.95
N ILE A 22 10.47 7.04 4.50
CA ILE A 22 10.01 7.77 5.69
C ILE A 22 9.67 9.20 5.29
N TYR A 23 8.40 9.55 5.41
CA TYR A 23 7.86 10.85 5.05
C TYR A 23 7.96 11.82 6.24
N HIS A 24 8.37 13.06 5.98
CA HIS A 24 8.51 14.08 7.02
C HIS A 24 7.29 15.02 7.14
N SER A 25 6.35 14.91 6.20
CA SER A 25 5.05 15.58 6.21
C SER A 25 3.93 14.55 6.08
N LYS A 26 2.77 14.86 6.66
CA LYS A 26 1.56 14.04 6.49
C LYS A 26 1.05 14.12 5.06
N GLU A 27 1.17 15.30 4.44
CA GLU A 27 0.70 15.58 3.09
C GLU A 27 1.52 14.79 2.05
N ASP A 28 2.85 14.72 2.24
CA ASP A 28 3.74 13.90 1.40
C ASP A 28 3.39 12.40 1.54
N ALA A 29 3.13 11.94 2.79
CA ALA A 29 2.73 10.57 3.05
C ALA A 29 1.36 10.23 2.43
N GLU A 30 0.43 11.18 2.37
CA GLU A 30 -0.89 11.02 1.72
C GLU A 30 -0.74 10.94 0.19
N TYR A 31 0.11 11.77 -0.41
CA TYR A 31 0.40 11.68 -1.84
C TYR A 31 1.02 10.32 -2.21
N ALA A 32 2.00 9.88 -1.44
CA ALA A 32 2.65 8.59 -1.65
C ALA A 32 1.71 7.40 -1.35
N LEU A 33 0.77 7.54 -0.43
CA LEU A 33 -0.27 6.54 -0.17
C LEU A 33 -1.13 6.30 -1.41
N ASP A 34 -1.60 7.39 -2.04
CA ASP A 34 -2.38 7.31 -3.26
C ASP A 34 -1.58 6.66 -4.40
N GLU A 35 -0.29 6.99 -4.51
CA GLU A 35 0.61 6.35 -5.48
C GLU A 35 0.77 4.85 -5.20
N ALA A 36 0.99 4.45 -3.94
CA ALA A 36 1.11 3.04 -3.54
C ALA A 36 -0.15 2.24 -3.86
N ILE A 37 -1.34 2.81 -3.61
CA ILE A 37 -2.62 2.19 -3.98
C ILE A 37 -2.71 2.01 -5.50
N ASN A 38 -2.41 3.05 -6.28
CA ASN A 38 -2.48 2.98 -7.74
C ASN A 38 -1.49 1.95 -8.31
N ASN A 39 -0.26 1.92 -7.80
CA ASN A 39 0.76 0.95 -8.21
C ASN A 39 0.33 -0.48 -7.88
N PHE A 40 -0.26 -0.70 -6.71
CA PHE A 40 -0.77 -2.01 -6.31
C PHE A 40 -1.94 -2.48 -7.19
N MET A 41 -2.89 -1.59 -7.47
CA MET A 41 -4.02 -1.85 -8.38
C MET A 41 -3.52 -2.16 -9.81
N THR A 42 -2.65 -1.33 -10.34
CA THR A 42 -2.08 -1.50 -11.69
C THR A 42 -1.27 -2.80 -11.78
N GLY A 43 -0.49 -3.12 -10.74
CA GLY A 43 0.25 -4.37 -10.65
C GLY A 43 -0.65 -5.60 -10.69
N ALA A 44 -1.77 -5.56 -9.95
CA ALA A 44 -2.78 -6.60 -9.98
C ALA A 44 -3.41 -6.78 -11.38
N GLU A 45 -3.76 -5.69 -12.06
CA GLU A 45 -4.27 -5.74 -13.44
C GLU A 45 -3.26 -6.36 -14.41
N VAL A 46 -1.97 -6.04 -14.28
CA VAL A 46 -0.91 -6.61 -15.12
C VAL A 46 -0.73 -8.11 -14.86
N LEU A 47 -0.77 -8.54 -13.60
CA LEU A 47 -0.69 -9.96 -13.23
C LEU A 47 -1.91 -10.73 -13.73
N GLU A 48 -3.11 -10.15 -13.61
CA GLU A 48 -4.35 -10.73 -14.16
C GLU A 48 -4.24 -10.94 -15.67
N LEU A 49 -3.80 -9.93 -16.42
CA LEU A 49 -3.60 -10.02 -17.87
C LEU A 49 -2.54 -11.05 -18.26
N SER A 50 -1.56 -11.27 -17.38
CA SER A 50 -0.49 -12.26 -17.58
C SER A 50 -0.92 -13.68 -17.16
N GLY A 51 -2.11 -13.84 -16.57
CA GLY A 51 -2.61 -15.11 -16.04
C GLY A 51 -1.87 -15.57 -14.78
N GLU A 52 -1.19 -14.67 -14.08
CA GLU A 52 -0.51 -14.97 -12.82
C GLU A 52 -1.47 -14.84 -11.64
N SER A 53 -1.17 -15.58 -10.57
CA SER A 53 -1.89 -15.42 -9.31
C SER A 53 -1.45 -14.12 -8.66
N TYR A 54 -2.40 -13.33 -8.20
CA TYR A 54 -2.17 -12.10 -7.43
C TYR A 54 -3.16 -12.03 -6.28
N ASP A 55 -2.83 -11.28 -5.25
CA ASP A 55 -3.78 -11.00 -4.19
C ASP A 55 -4.72 -9.86 -4.59
N GLU A 56 -6.03 -10.01 -4.36
CA GLU A 56 -6.97 -8.98 -4.76
C GLU A 56 -6.73 -7.67 -3.98
N PRO A 57 -6.63 -6.52 -4.66
CA PRO A 57 -6.35 -5.26 -3.98
C PRO A 57 -7.37 -4.87 -2.92
N ASN A 58 -8.62 -5.28 -3.11
CA ASN A 58 -9.72 -5.03 -2.18
C ASN A 58 -9.51 -5.70 -0.81
N ASN A 59 -8.61 -6.68 -0.71
CA ASN A 59 -8.28 -7.39 0.51
C ASN A 59 -7.32 -6.64 1.42
N TYR A 60 -6.76 -5.54 0.94
CA TYR A 60 -5.81 -4.73 1.68
C TYR A 60 -6.37 -3.35 2.00
N GLU A 61 -5.85 -2.75 3.07
CA GLU A 61 -6.11 -1.39 3.50
C GLU A 61 -4.77 -0.68 3.69
N PHE A 62 -4.57 0.43 3.01
CA PHE A 62 -3.35 1.22 3.14
C PHE A 62 -3.55 2.29 4.23
N ILE A 63 -2.62 2.36 5.18
CA ILE A 63 -2.71 3.25 6.34
C ILE A 63 -1.40 4.01 6.55
N ILE A 64 -1.51 5.28 6.95
CA ILE A 64 -0.36 6.09 7.35
C ILE A 64 -0.22 6.03 8.87
N LYS A 65 0.96 5.66 9.36
CA LYS A 65 1.29 5.71 10.79
C LYS A 65 2.40 6.72 11.04
N LYS A 66 2.22 7.50 12.09
CA LYS A 66 3.27 8.36 12.64
C LYS A 66 4.26 7.52 13.45
N ILE A 67 5.54 7.76 13.25
CA ILE A 67 6.66 7.12 13.95
C ILE A 67 7.55 8.14 14.66
#